data_AF-A0AAV5AEV7-F1
#
_entry.id   AF-A0AAV5AEV7-F1
#
_cell.length_a   1.000
_cell.length_b   1.000
_cell.length_c   1.000
_cell.angle_alpha   90.00
_cell.angle_beta   90.00
_cell.angle_gamma   90.00
#
_symmetry.space_group_name_H-M   'P 1'
#
loop_
_entity.id
_entity.type
_entity.pdbx_description
1 polymer ?
#
loop_
_entity_poly.entity_id
_entity_poly.type
_entity_poly.pdbx_seq_one_letter_code
_entity_poly.pdbx_strand_id
1 'polypeptide(L)'
;MVEYSCSECTSSVLTALGLFKSYYPAYRRNEIEETIERGIEYLHKVQHPNGCWVGNWGICFTYATMFVLDCLAMKNETYLNNEAVEKACNFLVSKQRPDGESYKVIQHYPVQRLF
;
A
#
# COMPACT_ATOMS: atom_id res chain seq x y z
N MET A 1 -15.44 19.75 5.58
CA MET A 1 -14.61 18.54 5.77
C MET A 1 -14.95 17.59 4.64
N VAL A 2 -13.95 17.05 3.94
CA VAL A 2 -14.13 16.11 2.81
C VAL A 2 -13.41 14.80 3.12
N GLU A 3 -13.93 13.69 2.58
CA GLU A 3 -13.29 12.38 2.69
C GLU A 3 -12.13 12.26 1.70
N TYR A 4 -10.99 11.75 2.16
CA TYR A 4 -9.80 11.58 1.35
C TYR A 4 -9.56 10.11 1.02
N SER A 5 -9.07 9.84 -0.19
CA SER A 5 -8.56 8.53 -0.56
C SER A 5 -7.39 8.14 0.33
N CYS A 6 -7.40 6.90 0.82
CA CYS A 6 -6.39 6.36 1.73
C CYS A 6 -5.70 5.12 1.11
N SER A 7 -4.42 4.93 1.39
CA SER A 7 -3.63 3.84 0.79
C SER A 7 -4.16 2.47 1.20
N GLU A 8 -4.59 2.31 2.46
CA GLU A 8 -5.14 1.06 3.00
C GLU A 8 -6.49 0.71 2.37
N CYS A 9 -7.34 1.72 2.18
CA CYS A 9 -8.68 1.60 1.61
C CYS A 9 -8.57 1.13 0.15
N THR A 10 -7.73 1.82 -0.63
CA THR A 10 -7.49 1.50 -2.03
C THR A 10 -6.91 0.09 -2.15
N SER A 11 -5.79 -0.20 -1.49
CA SER A 11 -5.13 -1.52 -1.57
C SER A 11 -6.06 -2.68 -1.17
N SER A 12 -6.90 -2.51 -0.15
CA SER A 12 -7.90 -3.51 0.26
C SER A 12 -8.93 -3.79 -0.84
N VAL A 13 -9.48 -2.72 -1.45
CA VAL A 13 -10.45 -2.85 -2.54
C VAL A 13 -9.83 -3.52 -3.76
N LEU A 14 -8.61 -3.11 -4.15
CA LEU A 14 -7.93 -3.69 -5.30
C LEU A 14 -7.62 -5.18 -5.10
N THR A 15 -7.16 -5.54 -3.91
CA THR A 15 -6.90 -6.94 -3.54
C THR A 15 -8.16 -7.78 -3.63
N ALA A 16 -9.27 -7.28 -3.07
CA ALA A 16 -10.57 -7.96 -3.14
C ALA A 16 -11.07 -8.11 -4.59
N LEU A 17 -10.96 -7.05 -5.41
CA LEU A 17 -11.37 -7.07 -6.80
C LEU A 17 -10.51 -8.00 -7.66
N GLY A 18 -9.19 -8.02 -7.45
CA GLY A 18 -8.30 -8.92 -8.18
C GLY A 18 -8.54 -10.38 -7.83
N LEU A 19 -8.77 -10.69 -6.55
CA LEU A 19 -9.19 -12.02 -6.11
C LEU A 19 -10.55 -12.40 -6.72
N PHE A 20 -11.55 -11.53 -6.61
CA PHE A 20 -12.89 -11.76 -7.16
C PHE A 20 -12.84 -12.05 -8.67
N LYS A 21 -12.06 -11.27 -9.42
CA LYS A 21 -11.87 -11.44 -10.87
C LYS A 21 -11.31 -12.83 -11.22
N SER A 22 -10.49 -13.44 -10.35
CA SER A 22 -9.96 -14.79 -10.58
C SER A 22 -11.06 -15.87 -10.56
N TYR A 23 -12.11 -15.66 -9.76
CA TYR A 23 -13.27 -16.56 -9.68
C TYR A 23 -14.35 -16.24 -10.73
N TYR A 24 -14.52 -14.96 -11.07
CA TYR A 24 -15.57 -14.48 -11.98
C TYR A 24 -15.01 -13.64 -13.14
N PRO A 25 -14.22 -14.22 -14.06
CA PRO A 25 -13.43 -13.47 -15.05
C PRO A 25 -14.24 -12.75 -16.13
N ALA A 26 -15.53 -13.04 -16.26
CA ALA A 26 -16.43 -12.42 -17.24
C ALA A 26 -17.25 -11.25 -16.67
N TYR A 27 -17.40 -11.16 -15.34
CA TYR A 27 -18.22 -10.11 -14.74
C TYR A 27 -17.47 -8.77 -14.75
N ARG A 28 -18.01 -7.77 -15.46
CA ARG A 28 -17.51 -6.38 -15.50
C ARG A 28 -15.98 -6.28 -15.61
N ARG A 29 -15.41 -7.14 -16.45
CA ARG A 29 -13.97 -7.40 -16.49
C ARG A 29 -13.18 -6.11 -16.75
N ASN A 30 -13.62 -5.33 -17.74
CA ASN A 30 -12.92 -4.13 -18.18
C ASN A 30 -12.92 -3.06 -17.09
N GLU A 31 -14.06 -2.84 -16.42
CA GLU A 31 -14.12 -1.82 -15.35
C GLU A 31 -13.32 -2.24 -14.12
N ILE A 32 -13.29 -3.53 -13.81
CA ILE A 32 -12.46 -4.06 -12.71
C ILE A 32 -10.97 -3.91 -13.06
N GLU A 33 -10.57 -4.25 -14.29
CA GLU A 33 -9.19 -4.07 -14.76
C GLU A 33 -8.75 -2.61 -14.69
N GLU A 34 -9.57 -1.69 -15.21
CA GLU A 34 -9.30 -0.25 -15.16
C GLU A 34 -9.20 0.27 -13.71
N THR A 35 -10.10 -0.20 -12.83
CA THR A 35 -10.09 0.18 -11.40
C THR A 35 -8.80 -0.27 -10.72
N ILE A 36 -8.35 -1.50 -11.00
CA ILE A 36 -7.11 -2.03 -10.47
C ILE A 36 -5.91 -1.25 -11.00
N GLU A 37 -5.84 -0.99 -12.30
CA GLU A 37 -4.72 -0.25 -12.90
C GLU A 37 -4.59 1.15 -12.32
N ARG A 38 -5.69 1.92 -12.29
CA ARG A 38 -5.70 3.27 -11.73
C ARG A 38 -5.39 3.29 -10.24
N GLY A 39 -5.86 2.28 -9.50
CA GLY A 39 -5.58 2.16 -8.08
C GLY A 39 -4.11 1.88 -7.80
N ILE A 40 -3.47 1.01 -8.59
CA ILE A 40 -2.03 0.72 -8.51
C ILE A 40 -1.20 1.97 -8.83
N GLU A 41 -1.56 2.70 -9.88
CA GLU A 41 -0.92 3.99 -10.21
C GLU A 41 -1.02 4.99 -9.05
N TYR A 42 -2.19 5.09 -8.41
CA TYR A 42 -2.37 5.93 -7.22
C TYR A 42 -1.43 5.49 -6.09
N LEU A 43 -1.35 4.20 -5.78
CA LEU A 43 -0.49 3.67 -4.71
C LEU A 43 0.99 4.01 -4.96
N HIS A 44 1.48 3.85 -6.19
CA HIS A 44 2.83 4.26 -6.57
C HIS A 44 3.03 5.77 -6.41
N LYS A 45 2.05 6.58 -6.84
CA LYS A 45 2.11 8.04 -6.77
C LYS A 45 2.19 8.59 -5.34
N VAL A 46 1.51 7.94 -4.39
CA VAL A 46 1.44 8.40 -2.98
C VAL A 46 2.51 7.76 -2.09
N GLN A 47 3.39 6.92 -2.64
CA GLN A 47 4.51 6.36 -1.88
C GLN A 47 5.42 7.50 -1.38
N HIS A 48 5.78 7.43 -0.11
CA HIS A 48 6.69 8.39 0.48
C HIS A 48 8.14 8.17 -0.02
N PRO A 49 8.98 9.22 -0.17
CA PRO A 49 10.36 9.08 -0.66
C PRO A 49 11.28 8.08 0.07
N ASN A 50 10.93 7.71 1.31
CA ASN A 50 11.66 6.70 2.09
C ASN A 50 11.17 5.25 1.83
N GLY A 51 10.22 5.04 0.91
CA GLY A 51 9.69 3.74 0.51
C GLY A 51 8.39 3.30 1.19
N CYS A 52 7.91 4.00 2.23
CA CYS A 52 6.70 3.57 2.95
C CYS A 52 5.43 4.31 2.51
N TRP A 53 4.28 3.85 3.01
CA TRP A 53 3.00 4.56 2.91
C TRP A 53 2.55 5.07 4.28
N VAL A 54 1.91 6.24 4.31
CA VAL A 54 1.35 6.81 5.55
C VAL A 54 0.05 6.09 5.86
N GLY A 55 -0.08 5.59 7.10
CA GLY A 55 -1.33 5.03 7.61
C GLY A 55 -2.31 6.11 8.07
N ASN A 56 -3.54 5.99 7.61
CA ASN A 56 -4.67 6.82 7.99
C ASN A 56 -5.49 6.19 9.13
N TRP A 57 -5.51 4.86 9.21
CA TRP A 57 -6.39 4.12 10.15
C TRP A 57 -5.63 3.23 11.14
N GLY A 58 -4.31 3.13 10.99
CA GLY A 58 -3.41 2.42 11.90
C GLY A 58 -2.10 3.16 12.09
N ILE A 59 -1.33 2.79 13.12
CA ILE A 59 -0.03 3.42 13.43
C ILE A 59 1.08 2.61 12.78
N CYS A 60 1.87 3.15 11.86
CA CYS A 60 1.55 4.25 10.96
C CYS A 60 2.07 3.81 9.59
N PHE A 61 3.40 3.81 9.45
CA PHE A 61 4.05 3.43 8.20
C PHE A 61 4.09 1.93 7.97
N THR A 62 4.43 1.14 8.99
CA THR A 62 4.49 -0.32 8.89
C THR A 62 3.12 -0.90 8.53
N TYR A 63 2.07 -0.38 9.15
CA TYR A 63 0.69 -0.79 8.91
C TYR A 63 0.26 -0.59 7.44
N ALA A 64 0.30 0.64 6.94
CA ALA A 64 -0.12 0.90 5.55
C ALA A 64 0.82 0.25 4.52
N THR A 65 2.12 0.20 4.80
CA THR A 65 3.10 -0.42 3.89
C THR A 65 2.84 -1.92 3.71
N MET A 66 2.42 -2.63 4.76
CA MET A 66 2.01 -4.04 4.66
C MET A 66 0.82 -4.21 3.69
N PHE A 67 -0.27 -3.45 3.87
CA PHE A 67 -1.44 -3.53 2.98
C PHE A 67 -1.10 -3.25 1.51
N VAL A 68 -0.25 -2.25 1.27
CA VAL A 68 0.14 -1.89 -0.09
C VAL A 68 1.03 -2.97 -0.71
N LEU A 69 2.02 -3.50 0.03
CA LEU A 69 2.89 -4.58 -0.46
C LEU A 69 2.09 -5.84 -0.85
N ASP A 70 1.10 -6.23 -0.06
CA ASP A 70 0.22 -7.37 -0.39
C ASP A 70 -0.56 -7.11 -1.69
N CYS A 71 -1.08 -5.90 -1.86
CA CYS A 71 -1.78 -5.49 -3.07
C CYS A 71 -0.87 -5.45 -4.32
N LEU A 72 0.38 -4.98 -4.17
CA LEU A 72 1.35 -4.93 -5.28
C LEU A 72 1.80 -6.35 -5.67
N ALA A 73 1.97 -7.25 -4.71
CA ALA A 73 2.30 -8.66 -4.95
C ALA A 73 1.24 -9.37 -5.81
N MET A 74 -0.05 -9.04 -5.63
CA MET A 74 -1.14 -9.55 -6.49
C MET A 74 -0.94 -9.18 -7.97
N LYS A 75 -0.27 -8.07 -8.27
CA LYS A 75 0.08 -7.64 -9.63
C LYS A 75 1.43 -8.18 -10.12
N ASN A 76 2.03 -9.12 -9.39
CA ASN A 76 3.37 -9.64 -9.61
C ASN A 76 4.45 -8.55 -9.55
N GLU A 77 4.20 -7.46 -8.84
CA GLU A 77 5.25 -6.53 -8.46
C GLU A 77 5.96 -7.09 -7.23
N THR A 78 7.27 -7.23 -7.34
CA THR A 78 8.14 -7.92 -6.40
C THR A 78 9.40 -7.11 -6.18
N TYR A 79 10.18 -7.49 -5.16
CA TYR A 79 11.46 -6.86 -4.87
C TYR A 79 12.40 -6.77 -6.09
N LEU A 80 12.36 -7.76 -6.98
CA LEU A 80 13.31 -7.86 -8.11
C LEU A 80 12.88 -7.07 -9.35
N ASN A 81 11.62 -6.68 -9.46
CA ASN A 81 11.09 -6.08 -10.69
C ASN A 81 10.40 -4.72 -10.47
N ASN A 82 10.36 -4.23 -9.23
CA ASN A 82 9.71 -2.97 -8.90
C ASN A 82 10.45 -2.20 -7.81
N GLU A 83 10.96 -1.02 -8.15
CA GLU A 83 11.72 -0.15 -7.25
C GLU A 83 10.90 0.33 -6.04
N ALA A 84 9.59 0.53 -6.20
CA ALA A 84 8.71 0.92 -5.08
C ALA A 84 8.63 -0.21 -4.04
N VAL A 85 8.50 -1.46 -4.50
CA VAL A 85 8.51 -2.66 -3.64
C VAL A 85 9.86 -2.83 -2.97
N GLU A 86 10.95 -2.68 -3.72
CA GLU A 86 12.32 -2.73 -3.18
C GLU A 86 12.51 -1.73 -2.03
N LYS A 87 12.18 -0.45 -2.26
CA LYS A 87 12.29 0.62 -1.26
C LYS A 87 11.42 0.34 -0.04
N ALA A 88 10.21 -0.17 -0.23
CA ALA A 88 9.31 -0.52 0.87
C ALA A 88 9.86 -1.66 1.73
N CYS A 89 10.39 -2.73 1.13
CA CYS A 89 11.05 -3.81 1.85
C CYS A 89 12.29 -3.30 2.62
N ASN A 90 13.14 -2.51 1.95
CA ASN A 90 14.33 -1.91 2.58
C ASN A 90 13.95 -0.99 3.74
N PHE A 91 12.87 -0.21 3.60
CA PHE A 91 12.31 0.58 4.69
C PHE A 91 11.95 -0.31 5.88
N LEU A 92 11.14 -1.34 5.68
CA LEU A 92 10.67 -2.22 6.77
C LEU A 92 11.85 -2.90 7.49
N VAL A 93 12.79 -3.48 6.74
CA VAL A 93 13.99 -4.11 7.32
C VAL A 93 14.84 -3.10 8.10
N SER A 94 14.97 -1.86 7.60
CA SER A 94 15.72 -0.79 8.31
C SER A 94 15.08 -0.36 9.64
N LYS A 95 13.81 -0.72 9.88
CA LYS A 95 13.07 -0.40 11.12
C LYS A 95 12.95 -1.59 12.08
N GLN A 96 13.47 -2.76 11.72
CA GLN A 96 13.48 -3.91 12.61
C GLN A 96 14.36 -3.65 13.83
N ARG A 97 13.87 -4.02 15.01
CA ARG A 97 14.59 -3.92 16.28
C ARG A 97 15.38 -5.20 16.58
N PRO A 98 16.34 -5.17 17.53
CA PRO A 98 17.12 -6.36 17.91
C PRO A 98 16.29 -7.52 18.46
N ASP A 99 15.12 -7.24 19.02
CA ASP A 99 14.14 -8.23 19.51
C ASP A 99 13.29 -8.83 18.38
N GLY A 100 13.49 -8.41 17.13
CA GLY A 100 12.79 -8.89 15.95
C GLY A 100 11.51 -8.14 15.62
N GLU A 101 11.03 -7.27 16.52
CA GLU A 101 9.80 -6.50 16.33
C GLU A 101 10.02 -5.25 15.46
N SER A 102 9.01 -4.86 14.68
CA SER A 102 9.07 -3.72 13.77
C SER A 102 8.07 -2.64 14.19
N TYR A 103 8.44 -1.83 15.17
CA TYR A 103 7.67 -0.65 15.58
C TYR A 103 8.61 0.53 15.82
N LYS A 104 8.43 1.58 15.01
CA LYS A 104 8.82 2.93 15.37
C LYS A 104 7.67 3.86 15.01
N VAL A 105 7.08 4.48 16.03
CA VAL A 105 6.37 5.74 15.85
C VAL A 105 7.42 6.70 15.31
N ILE A 106 7.30 7.13 14.04
CA ILE A 106 8.12 8.25 13.59
C ILE A 106 7.54 9.48 14.28
N GLN A 107 8.10 9.84 15.45
CA GLN A 107 7.70 10.99 16.27
C GLN A 107 7.84 12.35 15.56
N HIS A 108 8.29 12.39 14.31
CA HIS A 108 8.63 13.61 13.57
C HIS A 108 7.92 13.79 12.23
N TYR A 109 6.92 12.96 11.89
CA TYR A 109 5.97 13.42 10.87
C TYR A 109 4.92 14.27 11.55
N PRO A 110 4.79 15.56 11.21
CA PRO A 110 3.67 16.33 11.69
C PRO A 110 2.42 15.61 11.19
N VAL A 111 1.60 15.11 12.12
CA VAL A 111 0.21 14.71 11.88
C VAL A 111 -0.63 15.98 11.59
N GLN A 112 -0.07 16.93 10.84
CA GLN A 112 -0.68 18.20 10.46
C GLN A 112 -1.04 18.10 8.99
N ARG A 113 -2.11 17.35 8.72
CA ARG A 113 -3.11 17.57 7.64
C ARG A 113 -4.12 16.41 7.60
N LEU A 114 -4.64 16.01 8.76
CA LEU A 114 -5.79 15.10 8.84
C LEU A 114 -6.99 15.71 9.58
N PHE A 115 -7.01 17.03 9.74
CA PHE A 115 -8.21 17.80 10.09
C PHE A 115 -8.28 19.07 9.23
#